data_AF-A7TC84-F1
#
_entry.id   AF-A7TC84-F1
#
_cell.length_a   1.000
_cell.length_b   1.000
_cell.length_c   1.000
_cell.angle_alpha   90.00
_cell.angle_beta   90.00
_cell.angle_gamma   90.00
#
_symmetry.space_group_name_H-M   'P 1'
#
loop_
_entity.id
_entity.type
_entity.pdbx_description
1 polymer ?
#
loop_
_entity_poly.entity_id
_entity_poly.type
_entity_poly.pdbx_seq_one_letter_code
_entity_poly.pdbx_strand_id
1 'polypeptide(L)'
;VGPTVCCSPCCNVQGHKRLVLEGVTTFFNHQDDICRKEDRINSSELRSISKDQLRHMEGTVILHVTFAIKQDQELGRELIKYLKAYQNSPSHILTPYTVALALSVTQIHRFEENVFDFLKASIIKSFKDDERRSQSKWIKENVPETSEVYDHILETVQNSLFGWDHVTHGLVQLGFILMDCFGPKTFDTQSSSIASPAQQACKLGSALLLDTFKAHEMVRTEILQQILNRVITKATTPVSHFV
;
A
#
# COMPACT_ATOMS: atom_id res chain seq x y z
N VAL A 1 -5.92 23.85 -7.87
CA VAL A 1 -6.27 22.46 -7.49
C VAL A 1 -6.23 22.25 -5.97
N GLY A 2 -5.21 22.77 -5.26
CA GLY A 2 -5.18 22.76 -3.78
C GLY A 2 -6.38 23.41 -3.06
N PRO A 3 -6.94 24.55 -3.53
CA PRO A 3 -8.07 25.19 -2.83
C PRO A 3 -9.43 24.54 -3.11
N THR A 4 -9.57 23.81 -4.22
CA THR A 4 -10.86 23.26 -4.67
C THR A 4 -11.26 22.01 -3.89
N VAL A 5 -10.29 21.26 -3.36
CA VAL A 5 -10.54 20.07 -2.52
C VAL A 5 -11.08 20.46 -1.14
N CYS A 6 -10.73 21.66 -0.63
CA CYS A 6 -11.21 22.15 0.66
C CYS A 6 -12.69 22.57 0.67
N CYS A 7 -13.30 22.85 -0.49
CA CYS A 7 -14.72 23.22 -0.57
C CYS A 7 -15.67 22.03 -0.78
N SER A 8 -15.17 20.88 -1.23
CA SER A 8 -15.97 19.67 -1.45
C SER A 8 -16.39 18.86 -0.20
N PRO A 9 -15.86 19.03 1.03
CA PRO A 9 -16.33 18.22 2.17
C PRO A 9 -17.73 18.62 2.68
N CYS A 10 -18.28 19.75 2.23
CA CYS A 10 -19.52 20.30 2.77
C CYS A 10 -20.82 19.74 2.14
N CYS A 11 -20.76 18.89 1.11
CA CYS A 11 -21.95 18.29 0.51
C CYS A 11 -22.41 17.05 1.29
N ASN A 12 -23.16 17.30 2.36
CA ASN A 12 -23.72 16.31 3.28
C ASN A 12 -24.95 15.58 2.68
N VAL A 13 -24.71 14.55 1.86
CA VAL A 13 -25.67 13.46 1.60
C VAL A 13 -24.85 12.17 1.45
N GLN A 14 -25.16 11.15 2.26
CA GLN A 14 -24.36 9.93 2.50
C GLN A 14 -23.75 9.23 1.26
N GLY A 15 -24.38 9.33 0.08
CA GLY A 15 -23.85 8.79 -1.18
C GLY A 15 -22.72 9.60 -1.83
N HIS A 16 -22.61 10.91 -1.56
CA HIS A 16 -21.60 11.78 -2.19
C HIS A 16 -20.21 11.58 -1.60
N LYS A 17 -20.11 11.26 -0.29
CA LYS A 17 -18.83 11.04 0.39
C LYS A 17 -18.01 9.94 -0.29
N ARG A 18 -18.66 8.81 -0.61
CA ARG A 18 -18.04 7.70 -1.35
C ARG A 18 -17.62 8.12 -2.75
N LEU A 19 -18.49 8.79 -3.51
CA LEU A 19 -18.20 9.24 -4.87
C LEU A 19 -17.02 10.21 -4.92
N VAL A 20 -16.88 11.08 -3.92
CA VAL A 20 -15.73 11.99 -3.81
C VAL A 20 -14.44 11.21 -3.56
N LEU A 21 -14.43 10.27 -2.60
CA LEU A 21 -13.26 9.43 -2.32
C LEU A 21 -12.86 8.58 -3.53
N GLU A 22 -13.84 7.98 -4.19
CA GLU A 22 -13.66 7.17 -5.39
C GLU A 22 -13.14 8.03 -6.56
N GLY A 23 -13.72 9.22 -6.77
CA GLY A 23 -13.30 10.14 -7.81
C GLY A 23 -11.88 10.66 -7.61
N VAL A 24 -11.51 11.03 -6.38
CA VAL A 24 -10.15 11.47 -6.04
C VAL A 24 -9.15 10.33 -6.24
N THR A 25 -9.47 9.14 -5.72
CA THR A 25 -8.59 7.96 -5.85
C THR A 25 -8.39 7.56 -7.30
N THR A 26 -9.47 7.50 -8.08
CA THR A 26 -9.44 7.16 -9.51
C THR A 26 -8.65 8.21 -10.31
N PHE A 27 -8.80 9.50 -9.98
CA PHE A 27 -8.07 10.58 -10.63
C PHE A 27 -6.55 10.42 -10.44
N PHE A 28 -6.08 10.26 -9.19
CA PHE A 28 -4.65 10.14 -8.93
C PHE A 28 -4.07 8.82 -9.46
N ASN A 29 -4.79 7.71 -9.35
CA ASN A 29 -4.40 6.44 -9.98
C ASN A 29 -4.23 6.59 -11.51
N HIS A 30 -5.12 7.33 -12.16
CA HIS A 30 -5.03 7.58 -13.59
C HIS A 30 -3.83 8.48 -13.95
N GLN A 31 -3.54 9.51 -13.15
CA GLN A 31 -2.34 10.34 -13.33
C GLN A 31 -1.06 9.52 -13.14
N ASP A 32 -1.06 8.59 -12.19
CA ASP A 32 0.02 7.63 -11.97
C ASP A 32 0.29 6.76 -13.20
N ASP A 33 -0.76 6.19 -13.78
CA ASP A 33 -0.66 5.36 -14.98
C ASP A 33 -0.11 6.13 -16.18
N ILE A 34 -0.52 7.40 -16.36
CA ILE A 34 0.02 8.29 -17.39
C ILE A 34 1.52 8.51 -17.16
N CYS A 35 1.90 8.90 -15.93
CA CYS A 35 3.29 9.17 -15.59
C CYS A 35 4.20 7.95 -15.83
N ARG A 36 3.72 6.75 -15.49
CA ARG A 36 4.45 5.48 -15.71
C ARG A 36 4.59 5.13 -17.18
N LYS A 37 3.56 5.36 -18.00
CA LYS A 37 3.62 5.12 -19.45
C LYS A 37 4.59 6.08 -20.13
N GLU A 38 4.64 7.34 -19.70
CA GLU A 38 5.59 8.33 -20.20
C GLU A 38 7.03 8.00 -19.83
N ASP A 39 7.29 7.55 -18.59
CA ASP A 39 8.62 7.11 -18.15
C ASP A 39 9.16 5.95 -19.02
N ARG A 40 8.27 5.12 -19.61
CA ARG A 40 8.66 4.05 -20.56
C ARG A 40 8.97 4.55 -21.97
N ILE A 41 8.43 5.70 -22.37
CA ILE A 41 8.50 6.22 -23.75
C ILE A 41 9.61 7.28 -23.89
N ASN A 42 10.22 7.75 -22.80
CA ASN A 42 11.26 8.81 -22.80
C ASN A 42 10.82 10.11 -23.53
N SER A 43 9.52 10.33 -23.70
CA SER A 43 8.97 11.53 -24.33
C SER A 43 8.80 12.62 -23.27
N SER A 44 9.85 13.42 -23.04
CA SER A 44 9.85 14.47 -22.02
C SER A 44 9.02 15.72 -22.37
N GLU A 45 8.45 15.80 -23.57
CA GLU A 45 8.05 17.08 -24.17
C GLU A 45 6.59 17.52 -23.92
N LEU A 46 5.78 16.80 -23.13
CA LEU A 46 4.38 17.19 -22.90
C LEU A 46 3.85 17.04 -21.47
N ARG A 47 4.68 17.27 -20.45
CA ARG A 47 4.18 17.29 -19.06
C ARG A 47 3.58 18.66 -18.71
N SER A 48 2.28 18.69 -18.45
CA SER A 48 1.64 19.84 -17.78
C SER A 48 2.03 19.94 -16.30
N ILE A 49 2.39 18.79 -15.68
CA ILE A 49 2.81 18.65 -14.28
C ILE A 49 4.01 17.68 -14.22
N SER A 50 5.11 18.09 -13.59
CA SER A 50 6.26 17.19 -13.37
C SER A 50 5.94 16.10 -12.33
N LYS A 51 6.58 14.93 -12.43
CA LYS A 51 6.43 13.81 -11.49
C LYS A 51 6.56 14.24 -10.03
N ASP A 52 7.58 15.02 -9.70
CA ASP A 52 7.80 15.50 -8.34
C ASP A 52 6.64 16.36 -7.82
N GLN A 53 6.12 17.27 -8.66
CA GLN A 53 4.95 18.08 -8.33
C GLN A 53 3.70 17.21 -8.11
N LEU A 54 3.51 16.16 -8.92
CA LEU A 54 2.43 15.20 -8.71
C LEU A 54 2.55 14.51 -7.35
N ARG A 55 3.75 14.04 -6.96
CA ARG A 55 3.98 13.41 -5.65
C ARG A 55 3.71 14.34 -4.47
N HIS A 56 4.12 15.61 -4.56
CA HIS A 56 3.80 16.60 -3.53
C HIS A 56 2.29 16.91 -3.44
N MET A 57 1.61 16.98 -4.59
CA MET A 57 0.16 17.18 -4.64
C MET A 57 -0.57 16.00 -4.01
N GLU A 58 -0.18 14.76 -4.33
CA GLU A 58 -0.73 13.55 -3.73
C GLU A 58 -0.60 13.56 -2.20
N GLY A 59 0.60 13.82 -1.68
CA GLY A 59 0.84 13.90 -0.24
C GLY A 59 -0.03 14.96 0.44
N THR A 60 -0.18 16.11 -0.20
CA THR A 60 -1.06 17.18 0.30
C THR A 60 -2.52 16.73 0.32
N VAL A 61 -3.02 16.10 -0.76
CA VAL A 61 -4.40 15.61 -0.83
C VAL A 61 -4.65 14.51 0.19
N ILE A 62 -3.74 13.55 0.32
CA ILE A 62 -3.81 12.47 1.31
C ILE A 62 -3.91 13.06 2.73
N LEU A 63 -3.10 14.07 3.05
CA LEU A 63 -3.15 14.76 4.33
C LEU A 63 -4.52 15.43 4.57
N HIS A 64 -5.08 16.12 3.57
CA HIS A 64 -6.39 16.76 3.67
C HIS A 64 -7.53 15.75 3.82
N VAL A 65 -7.49 14.65 3.08
CA VAL A 65 -8.48 13.57 3.21
C VAL A 65 -8.39 12.93 4.58
N THR A 66 -7.18 12.66 5.07
CA THR A 66 -6.96 12.12 6.42
C THR A 66 -7.48 13.07 7.49
N PHE A 67 -7.24 14.37 7.34
CA PHE A 67 -7.78 15.39 8.23
C PHE A 67 -9.32 15.43 8.19
N ALA A 68 -9.93 15.37 7.00
CA ALA A 68 -11.37 15.29 6.86
C ALA A 68 -11.96 14.05 7.54
N ILE A 69 -11.29 12.90 7.45
CA ILE A 69 -11.69 11.66 8.15
C ILE A 69 -11.57 11.81 9.68
N LYS A 70 -10.54 12.53 10.18
CA LYS A 70 -10.43 12.84 11.61
C LYS A 70 -11.65 13.64 12.11
N GLN A 71 -12.13 14.59 11.31
CA GLN A 71 -13.29 15.42 11.65
C GLN A 71 -14.63 14.69 11.45
N ASP A 72 -14.77 13.91 10.39
CA ASP A 72 -15.97 13.13 10.07
C ASP A 72 -15.66 11.64 9.92
N GLN A 73 -15.96 10.90 10.98
CA GLN A 73 -15.69 9.46 11.07
C GLN A 73 -16.56 8.63 10.12
N GLU A 74 -17.67 9.16 9.59
CA GLU A 74 -18.43 8.46 8.55
C GLU A 74 -17.64 8.38 7.24
N LEU A 75 -16.87 9.42 6.91
CA LEU A 75 -16.02 9.45 5.72
C LEU A 75 -14.99 8.31 5.77
N GLY A 76 -14.37 8.08 6.93
CA GLY A 76 -13.45 6.95 7.12
C GLY A 76 -14.13 5.59 6.95
N ARG A 77 -15.38 5.44 7.44
CA ARG A 77 -16.14 4.19 7.22
C ARG A 77 -16.47 3.97 5.74
N GLU A 78 -16.85 5.03 5.02
CA GLU A 78 -17.09 4.95 3.58
C GLU A 78 -15.80 4.63 2.80
N LEU A 79 -14.65 5.16 3.21
CA LEU A 79 -13.35 4.77 2.62
C LEU A 79 -13.09 3.27 2.80
N ILE A 80 -13.27 2.73 4.01
CA ILE A 80 -13.06 1.29 4.27
C ILE A 80 -14.05 0.43 3.46
N LYS A 81 -15.31 0.84 3.32
CA LYS A 81 -16.29 0.16 2.46
C LYS A 81 -15.85 0.18 1.00
N TYR A 82 -15.37 1.33 0.52
CA TYR A 82 -14.81 1.47 -0.83
C TYR A 82 -13.63 0.50 -1.03
N LEU A 83 -12.63 0.53 -0.16
CA LEU A 83 -11.46 -0.37 -0.23
C LEU A 83 -11.89 -1.85 -0.27
N LYS A 84 -12.77 -2.27 0.65
CA LYS A 84 -13.27 -3.66 0.72
C LYS A 84 -14.12 -4.05 -0.49
N ALA A 85 -14.82 -3.13 -1.14
CA ALA A 85 -15.61 -3.43 -2.34
C ALA A 85 -14.72 -3.87 -3.52
N TYR A 86 -13.51 -3.31 -3.64
CA TYR A 86 -12.53 -3.66 -4.68
C TYR A 86 -11.51 -4.71 -4.23
N GLN A 87 -11.66 -5.29 -3.04
CA GLN A 87 -10.79 -6.35 -2.54
C GLN A 87 -10.75 -7.58 -3.47
N ASN A 88 -11.78 -7.78 -4.30
CA ASN A 88 -11.80 -8.85 -5.29
C ASN A 88 -10.91 -8.62 -6.51
N SER A 89 -10.47 -7.39 -6.72
CA SER A 89 -9.59 -6.97 -7.81
C SER A 89 -8.37 -6.24 -7.23
N PRO A 90 -7.46 -6.94 -6.52
CA PRO A 90 -6.38 -6.33 -5.75
C PRO A 90 -5.48 -5.43 -6.61
N SER A 91 -5.21 -5.80 -7.87
CA SER A 91 -4.37 -4.99 -8.78
C SER A 91 -4.93 -3.60 -9.09
N HIS A 92 -6.25 -3.41 -9.02
CA HIS A 92 -6.88 -2.10 -9.29
C HIS A 92 -6.88 -1.19 -8.06
N ILE A 93 -6.90 -1.78 -6.85
CA ILE A 93 -6.99 -1.02 -5.60
C ILE A 93 -5.65 -0.85 -4.90
N LEU A 94 -4.69 -1.76 -5.10
CA LEU A 94 -3.34 -1.67 -4.54
C LEU A 94 -2.42 -0.85 -5.45
N THR A 95 -2.81 0.38 -5.73
CA THR A 95 -1.96 1.39 -6.39
C THR A 95 -1.18 2.18 -5.35
N PRO A 96 -0.05 2.83 -5.71
CA PRO A 96 0.74 3.57 -4.73
C PRO A 96 -0.05 4.66 -4.01
N TYR A 97 -0.85 5.45 -4.75
CA TYR A 97 -1.70 6.46 -4.15
C TYR A 97 -2.71 5.88 -3.15
N THR A 98 -3.42 4.81 -3.53
CA THR A 98 -4.44 4.20 -2.66
C THR A 98 -3.81 3.56 -1.43
N VAL A 99 -2.66 2.91 -1.57
CA VAL A 99 -1.90 2.33 -0.46
C VAL A 99 -1.42 3.44 0.48
N ALA A 100 -0.87 4.53 -0.05
CA ALA A 100 -0.47 5.70 0.75
C ALA A 100 -1.65 6.31 1.51
N LEU A 101 -2.80 6.48 0.85
CA LEU A 101 -4.02 6.95 1.48
C LEU A 101 -4.50 6.01 2.59
N ALA A 102 -4.53 4.70 2.33
CA ALA A 102 -4.91 3.72 3.34
C ALA A 102 -3.97 3.79 4.56
N LEU A 103 -2.65 3.79 4.33
CA LEU A 103 -1.64 3.88 5.38
C LEU A 103 -1.67 5.20 6.14
N SER A 104 -2.00 6.32 5.50
CA SER A 104 -2.19 7.60 6.22
C SER A 104 -3.35 7.55 7.22
N VAL A 105 -4.39 6.77 6.91
CA VAL A 105 -5.58 6.62 7.77
C VAL A 105 -5.30 5.70 8.96
N THR A 106 -4.24 4.87 8.93
CA THR A 106 -3.87 4.03 10.08
C THR A 106 -3.46 4.85 11.30
N GLN A 107 -3.05 6.12 11.12
CA GLN A 107 -2.83 7.06 12.22
C GLN A 107 -4.06 7.27 13.11
N ILE A 108 -5.25 6.94 12.61
CA ILE A 108 -6.50 6.98 13.36
C ILE A 108 -6.75 5.57 13.88
N HIS A 109 -6.39 5.34 15.15
CA HIS A 109 -6.43 4.02 15.82
C HIS A 109 -7.71 3.20 15.57
N ARG A 110 -8.88 3.86 15.45
CA ARG A 110 -10.15 3.19 15.16
C ARG A 110 -10.19 2.48 13.79
N PHE A 111 -9.47 2.99 12.80
CA PHE A 111 -9.42 2.42 11.44
C PHE A 111 -8.19 1.54 11.20
N GLU A 112 -7.16 1.67 12.05
CA GLU A 112 -5.87 0.98 11.93
C GLU A 112 -6.02 -0.53 11.63
N GLU A 113 -6.68 -1.28 12.50
CA GLU A 113 -6.89 -2.72 12.34
C GLU A 113 -7.63 -3.06 11.04
N ASN A 114 -8.70 -2.31 10.73
CA ASN A 114 -9.49 -2.52 9.53
C ASN A 114 -8.70 -2.29 8.23
N VAL A 115 -7.82 -1.27 8.23
CA VAL A 115 -6.95 -0.98 7.09
C VAL A 115 -5.90 -2.06 6.93
N PHE A 116 -5.22 -2.45 8.01
CA PHE A 116 -4.18 -3.48 7.93
C PHE A 116 -4.74 -4.85 7.55
N ASP A 117 -5.93 -5.21 8.03
CA ASP A 117 -6.61 -6.43 7.60
C ASP A 117 -6.96 -6.39 6.12
N PHE A 118 -7.44 -5.25 5.62
CA PHE A 118 -7.70 -5.07 4.20
C PHE A 118 -6.41 -5.20 3.36
N LEU A 119 -5.33 -4.50 3.73
CA LEU A 119 -4.06 -4.53 2.99
C LEU A 119 -3.48 -5.95 2.97
N LYS A 120 -3.37 -6.58 4.15
CA LYS A 120 -2.90 -7.97 4.32
C LYS A 120 -3.70 -8.95 3.45
N ALA A 121 -5.03 -8.88 3.51
CA ALA A 121 -5.90 -9.78 2.77
C ALA A 121 -5.84 -9.55 1.26
N SER A 122 -5.67 -8.30 0.81
CA SER A 122 -5.57 -7.95 -0.60
C SER A 122 -4.21 -8.36 -1.21
N ILE A 123 -3.12 -8.16 -0.46
CA ILE A 123 -1.75 -8.56 -0.85
C ILE A 123 -1.67 -10.07 -1.04
N ILE A 124 -2.08 -10.86 -0.03
CA ILE A 124 -1.99 -12.32 -0.11
C ILE A 124 -2.92 -12.88 -1.20
N LYS A 125 -4.05 -12.21 -1.45
CA LYS A 125 -4.95 -12.57 -2.55
C LYS A 125 -4.26 -12.34 -3.90
N SER A 126 -3.62 -11.18 -4.11
CA SER A 126 -2.87 -10.90 -5.34
C SER A 126 -1.85 -12.00 -5.64
N PHE A 127 -1.03 -12.39 -4.65
CA PHE A 127 -0.03 -13.43 -4.85
C PHE A 127 -0.64 -14.82 -5.13
N LYS A 128 -1.79 -15.14 -4.52
CA LYS A 128 -2.53 -16.37 -4.84
C LYS A 128 -3.10 -16.35 -6.25
N ASP A 129 -3.59 -15.20 -6.70
CA ASP A 129 -4.15 -15.04 -8.04
C ASP A 129 -3.03 -15.12 -9.10
N ASP A 130 -1.85 -14.55 -8.83
CA ASP A 130 -0.64 -14.69 -9.66
C ASP A 130 -0.15 -16.14 -9.70
N GLU A 131 -0.13 -16.85 -8.56
CA GLU A 131 0.23 -18.28 -8.51
C GLU A 131 -0.75 -19.13 -9.34
N ARG A 132 -2.06 -18.92 -9.19
CA ARG A 132 -3.09 -19.63 -9.98
C ARG A 132 -2.96 -19.38 -11.48
N ARG A 133 -2.69 -18.12 -11.84
CA ARG A 133 -2.40 -17.75 -13.23
C ARG A 133 -1.13 -18.44 -13.70
N SER A 134 -0.08 -18.51 -12.88
CA SER A 134 1.18 -19.18 -13.21
C SER A 134 1.00 -20.68 -13.55
N GLN A 135 0.04 -21.33 -12.89
CA GLN A 135 -0.25 -22.76 -13.00
C GLN A 135 -1.16 -23.13 -14.19
N SER A 136 -1.89 -22.17 -14.77
CA SER A 136 -2.84 -22.43 -15.86
C SER A 136 -2.53 -21.63 -17.12
N LYS A 137 -2.18 -22.34 -18.21
CA LYS A 137 -1.97 -21.71 -19.53
C LYS A 137 -3.21 -20.97 -20.02
N TRP A 138 -4.40 -21.55 -19.83
CA TRP A 138 -5.65 -20.92 -20.23
C TRP A 138 -5.87 -19.58 -19.49
N ILE A 139 -5.59 -19.53 -18.18
CA ILE A 139 -5.72 -18.28 -17.41
C ILE A 139 -4.67 -17.26 -17.88
N LYS A 140 -3.42 -17.67 -18.15
CA LYS A 140 -2.39 -16.75 -18.67
C LYS A 140 -2.81 -16.09 -19.99
N GLU A 141 -3.45 -16.85 -20.87
CA GLU A 141 -3.86 -16.39 -22.20
C GLU A 141 -5.12 -15.51 -22.17
N ASN A 142 -6.02 -15.73 -21.20
CA ASN A 142 -7.33 -15.05 -21.16
C ASN A 142 -7.43 -13.95 -20.11
N VAL A 143 -6.55 -13.94 -19.10
CA VAL A 143 -6.53 -12.92 -18.03
C VAL A 143 -5.32 -12.01 -18.25
N PRO A 144 -5.52 -10.68 -18.35
CA PRO A 144 -4.44 -9.72 -18.54
C PRO A 144 -3.36 -9.79 -17.46
N GLU A 145 -2.20 -9.26 -17.84
CA GLU A 145 -1.17 -8.70 -16.96
C GLU A 145 -1.69 -8.20 -15.60
N THR A 146 -1.68 -8.94 -14.48
CA THR A 146 -1.97 -8.30 -13.19
C THR A 146 -0.81 -7.37 -12.86
N SER A 147 -1.08 -6.08 -12.66
CA SER A 147 -0.04 -5.12 -12.27
C SER A 147 0.67 -5.63 -11.02
N GLU A 148 2.01 -5.56 -11.01
CA GLU A 148 2.84 -6.14 -9.96
C GLU A 148 2.58 -5.39 -8.64
N VAL A 149 1.64 -5.90 -7.85
CA VAL A 149 1.27 -5.36 -6.54
C VAL A 149 2.51 -5.22 -5.64
N TYR A 150 3.48 -6.12 -5.81
CA TYR A 150 4.78 -6.05 -5.15
C TYR A 150 5.48 -4.71 -5.44
N ASP A 151 5.62 -4.35 -6.71
CA ASP A 151 6.28 -3.12 -7.15
C ASP A 151 5.49 -1.88 -6.77
N HIS A 152 4.16 -1.91 -6.85
CA HIS A 152 3.33 -0.77 -6.45
C HIS A 152 3.49 -0.41 -4.97
N ILE A 153 3.56 -1.44 -4.12
CA ILE A 153 3.73 -1.25 -2.69
C ILE A 153 5.14 -0.71 -2.40
N LEU A 154 6.18 -1.20 -3.06
CA LEU A 154 7.54 -0.66 -2.91
C LEU A 154 7.68 0.75 -3.51
N GLU A 155 6.99 1.06 -4.60
CA GLU A 155 6.93 2.41 -5.16
C GLU A 155 6.31 3.39 -4.18
N THR A 156 5.36 2.95 -3.33
CA THR A 156 4.80 3.79 -2.27
C THR A 156 5.88 4.29 -1.30
N VAL A 157 6.90 3.47 -1.01
CA VAL A 157 8.06 3.87 -0.20
C VAL A 157 8.87 4.94 -0.92
N GLN A 158 9.12 4.78 -2.22
CA GLN A 158 9.86 5.77 -3.00
C GLN A 158 9.11 7.10 -3.10
N ASN A 159 7.80 7.04 -3.34
CA ASN A 159 6.93 8.22 -3.41
C ASN A 159 6.82 8.93 -2.04
N SER A 160 7.03 8.22 -0.93
CA SER A 160 6.98 8.83 0.38
C SER A 160 8.14 9.80 0.69
N LEU A 161 9.22 9.78 -0.10
CA LEU A 161 10.33 10.74 0.00
C LEU A 161 9.90 12.19 -0.31
N PHE A 162 8.75 12.37 -0.96
CA PHE A 162 8.19 13.68 -1.31
C PHE A 162 7.34 14.28 -0.17
N GLY A 163 7.76 14.09 1.09
CA GLY A 163 7.13 14.67 2.28
C GLY A 163 5.89 13.94 2.78
N TRP A 164 5.80 12.62 2.58
CA TRP A 164 4.67 11.80 3.07
C TRP A 164 4.94 11.23 4.46
N ASP A 165 5.42 12.04 5.39
CA ASP A 165 5.77 11.59 6.76
C ASP A 165 4.62 10.87 7.47
N HIS A 166 3.40 11.24 7.10
CA HIS A 166 2.18 10.67 7.63
C HIS A 166 1.91 9.22 7.18
N VAL A 167 2.61 8.74 6.15
CA VAL A 167 2.50 7.38 5.60
C VAL A 167 3.59 6.46 6.20
N THR A 168 4.74 7.02 6.58
CA THR A 168 5.95 6.28 6.96
C THR A 168 5.73 5.31 8.12
N HIS A 169 5.02 5.70 9.17
CA HIS A 169 4.71 4.80 10.29
C HIS A 169 3.86 3.60 9.84
N GLY A 170 2.85 3.84 8.99
CA GLY A 170 2.02 2.79 8.42
C GLY A 170 2.82 1.80 7.56
N LEU A 171 3.82 2.28 6.81
CA LEU A 171 4.72 1.41 6.02
C LEU A 171 5.51 0.45 6.92
N VAL A 172 6.07 0.98 8.02
CA VAL A 172 6.82 0.16 9.00
C VAL A 172 5.90 -0.89 9.63
N GLN A 173 4.73 -0.48 10.11
CA GLN A 173 3.76 -1.40 10.71
C GLN A 173 3.30 -2.48 9.73
N LEU A 174 2.99 -2.12 8.47
CA LEU A 174 2.61 -3.08 7.43
C LEU A 174 3.72 -4.11 7.19
N GLY A 175 4.98 -3.65 7.12
CA GLY A 175 6.14 -4.53 6.91
C GLY A 175 6.26 -5.59 8.00
N PHE A 176 6.17 -5.18 9.26
CA PHE A 176 6.16 -6.11 10.39
C PHE A 176 4.93 -7.02 10.39
N ILE A 177 3.74 -6.51 10.10
CA ILE A 177 2.51 -7.32 10.03
C ILE A 177 2.66 -8.43 8.98
N LEU A 178 3.21 -8.12 7.80
CA LEU A 178 3.42 -9.11 6.74
C LEU A 178 4.42 -10.18 7.16
N MET A 179 5.55 -9.78 7.77
CA MET A 179 6.56 -10.73 8.27
C MET A 179 6.01 -11.59 9.41
N ASP A 180 5.30 -10.99 10.36
CA ASP A 180 4.72 -11.70 11.51
C ASP A 180 3.61 -12.67 11.09
N CYS A 181 2.79 -12.31 10.11
CA CYS A 181 1.66 -13.15 9.66
C CYS A 181 2.09 -14.27 8.70
N PHE A 182 3.05 -13.99 7.82
CA PHE A 182 3.42 -14.86 6.70
C PHE A 182 4.85 -15.41 6.77
N GLY A 183 5.59 -15.10 7.84
CA GLY A 183 6.88 -15.72 8.13
C GLY A 183 6.79 -17.22 8.37
N PRO A 184 7.93 -17.95 8.31
CA PRO A 184 7.97 -19.39 8.52
C PRO A 184 7.43 -19.75 9.91
N LYS A 185 6.44 -20.65 9.96
CA LYS A 185 5.81 -21.11 11.22
C LYS A 185 6.44 -22.38 11.77
N THR A 186 7.16 -23.12 10.94
CA THR A 186 7.85 -24.36 11.29
C THR A 186 9.33 -24.23 10.92
N PHE A 187 10.19 -24.95 11.64
CA PHE A 187 11.63 -24.97 11.36
C PHE A 187 11.99 -25.80 10.12
N ASP A 188 11.02 -26.51 9.55
CA ASP A 188 11.21 -27.35 8.36
C ASP A 188 11.29 -26.51 7.09
N THR A 189 12.52 -26.38 6.58
CA THR A 189 12.87 -25.83 5.28
C THR A 189 12.52 -26.82 4.17
N GLN A 190 11.23 -27.03 3.89
CA GLN A 190 10.85 -27.57 2.59
C GLN A 190 11.06 -26.49 1.54
N SER A 191 12.25 -26.49 0.94
CA SER A 191 12.62 -25.63 -0.18
C SER A 191 11.91 -26.08 -1.44
N SER A 192 10.63 -25.71 -1.60
CA SER A 192 10.02 -25.68 -2.93
C SER A 192 10.72 -24.61 -3.76
N SER A 193 11.06 -24.93 -5.02
CA SER A 193 11.72 -23.98 -5.94
C SER A 193 10.83 -22.79 -6.32
N ILE A 194 9.51 -22.91 -6.13
CA ILE A 194 8.53 -21.84 -6.32
C ILE A 194 8.20 -21.26 -4.95
N ALA A 195 8.39 -19.94 -4.81
CA ALA A 195 8.01 -19.22 -3.61
C ALA A 195 6.47 -19.22 -3.46
N SER A 196 5.98 -19.78 -2.37
CA SER A 196 4.55 -19.75 -2.05
C SER A 196 4.05 -18.31 -1.87
N PRO A 197 2.74 -18.03 -2.03
CA PRO A 197 2.17 -16.70 -1.80
C PRO A 197 2.48 -16.13 -0.41
N ALA A 198 2.58 -16.98 0.61
CA ALA A 198 2.97 -16.58 1.96
C ALA A 198 4.45 -16.12 2.01
N GLN A 199 5.35 -16.86 1.35
CA GLN A 199 6.75 -16.46 1.24
C GLN A 199 6.91 -15.15 0.46
N GLN A 200 6.14 -14.94 -0.61
CA GLN A 200 6.12 -13.67 -1.33
C GLN A 200 5.64 -12.52 -0.45
N ALA A 201 4.59 -12.72 0.35
CA ALA A 201 4.13 -11.72 1.31
C ALA A 201 5.15 -11.42 2.41
N CYS A 202 5.83 -12.44 2.94
CA CYS A 202 6.91 -12.25 3.90
C CYS A 202 8.10 -11.48 3.29
N LYS A 203 8.47 -11.81 2.05
CA LYS A 203 9.54 -11.13 1.30
C LYS A 203 9.17 -9.68 0.99
N LEU A 204 7.91 -9.40 0.64
CA LEU A 204 7.41 -8.04 0.49
C LEU A 204 7.53 -7.28 1.82
N GLY A 205 7.16 -7.89 2.95
CA GLY A 205 7.30 -7.29 4.26
C GLY A 205 8.75 -6.92 4.60
N SER A 206 9.71 -7.80 4.33
CA SER A 206 11.12 -7.51 4.56
C SER A 206 11.68 -6.45 3.60
N ALA A 207 11.32 -6.50 2.32
CA ALA A 207 11.69 -5.48 1.34
C ALA A 207 11.13 -4.10 1.73
N LEU A 208 9.87 -4.05 2.20
CA LEU A 208 9.24 -2.82 2.65
C LEU A 208 9.98 -2.20 3.85
N LEU A 209 10.33 -3.00 4.85
CA LEU A 209 11.12 -2.53 5.99
C LEU A 209 12.52 -2.06 5.57
N LEU A 210 13.19 -2.81 4.70
CA LEU A 210 14.52 -2.47 4.22
C LEU A 210 14.54 -1.16 3.43
N ASP A 211 13.60 -0.99 2.49
CA ASP A 211 13.54 0.22 1.68
C ASP A 211 13.09 1.42 2.51
N THR A 212 12.16 1.23 3.46
CA THR A 212 11.76 2.30 4.38
C THR A 212 12.91 2.70 5.29
N PHE A 213 13.72 1.75 5.78
CA PHE A 213 14.92 2.02 6.58
C PHE A 213 15.97 2.83 5.82
N LYS A 214 16.17 2.51 4.53
CA LYS A 214 17.10 3.25 3.65
C LYS A 214 16.59 4.66 3.38
N ALA A 215 15.31 4.79 3.05
CA ALA A 215 14.67 6.03 2.65
C ALA A 215 14.51 7.04 3.79
N HIS A 216 14.12 6.58 4.99
CA HIS A 216 13.67 7.46 6.08
C HIS A 216 14.51 7.30 7.34
N GLU A 217 15.31 8.32 7.68
CA GLU A 217 16.21 8.26 8.83
C GLU A 217 15.45 8.15 10.17
N MET A 218 14.30 8.80 10.28
CA MET A 218 13.54 8.93 11.53
C MET A 218 13.00 7.59 12.06
N VAL A 219 12.80 6.58 11.20
CA VAL A 219 12.26 5.26 11.61
C VAL A 219 13.34 4.19 11.77
N ARG A 220 14.62 4.50 11.49
CA ARG A 220 15.71 3.51 11.55
C ARG A 220 15.82 2.85 12.92
N THR A 221 15.83 3.65 13.98
CA THR A 221 15.91 3.17 15.36
C THR A 221 14.69 2.32 15.74
N GLU A 222 13.49 2.76 15.32
CA GLU A 222 12.24 2.02 15.57
C GLU A 222 12.28 0.64 14.90
N ILE A 223 12.66 0.57 13.63
CA ILE A 223 12.76 -0.69 12.87
C ILE A 223 13.75 -1.64 13.55
N LEU A 224 14.96 -1.17 13.86
CA LEU A 224 15.98 -2.01 14.51
C LEU A 224 15.51 -2.52 15.86
N GLN A 225 14.90 -1.66 16.68
CA GLN A 225 14.42 -2.06 18.00
C GLN A 225 13.27 -3.08 17.89
N GLN A 226 12.36 -2.91 16.95
CA GLN A 226 11.28 -3.85 16.69
C GLN A 226 11.77 -5.21 16.15
N ILE A 227 12.81 -5.23 15.32
CA ILE A 227 13.48 -6.46 14.87
C ILE A 227 14.15 -7.17 16.05
N LEU A 228 14.98 -6.45 16.82
CA LEU A 228 15.69 -7.01 17.98
C LEU A 228 14.72 -7.59 19.01
N ASN A 229 13.66 -6.85 19.33
CA ASN A 229 12.63 -7.33 20.26
C ASN A 229 12.02 -8.65 19.79
N ARG A 230 11.72 -8.80 18.49
CA ARG A 230 11.16 -10.05 17.94
C ARG A 230 12.17 -11.19 17.97
N VAL A 231 13.43 -10.94 17.64
CA VAL A 231 14.50 -11.95 17.67
C VAL A 231 14.73 -12.46 19.09
N ILE A 232 14.71 -11.58 20.10
CA ILE A 232 14.95 -11.94 21.50
C ILE A 232 13.74 -12.66 22.11
N THR A 233 12.52 -12.22 21.80
CA THR A 233 11.30 -12.70 22.48
C THR A 233 10.66 -13.94 21.85
N LYS A 234 10.83 -14.16 20.54
CA LYS A 234 10.22 -15.30 19.83
C LYS A 234 11.12 -16.53 19.89
N ALA A 235 11.16 -17.21 21.03
CA ALA A 235 11.92 -18.44 21.22
C ALA A 235 11.32 -19.68 20.52
N THR A 236 10.03 -19.66 20.18
CA THR A 236 9.27 -20.84 19.73
C THR A 236 8.93 -20.86 18.23
N THR A 237 9.16 -19.75 17.53
CA THR A 237 8.92 -19.62 16.07
C THR A 237 10.21 -19.23 15.36
N PRO A 238 10.45 -19.70 14.13
CA PRO A 238 11.64 -19.32 13.36
C PRO A 238 11.76 -17.80 13.19
N VAL A 239 12.88 -17.23 13.64
CA VAL A 239 13.20 -15.80 13.48
C VAL A 239 14.17 -15.53 12.32
N SER A 240 14.55 -16.57 11.56
CA SER A 240 15.55 -16.47 10.47
C SER A 240 15.19 -15.48 9.36
N HIS A 241 13.91 -15.14 9.21
CA HIS A 241 13.45 -14.14 8.23
C HIS A 241 13.64 -12.69 8.71
N PHE A 242 13.94 -12.47 9.99
CA PHE A 242 14.27 -11.17 10.58
C PHE A 242 15.78 -10.91 10.69
N VAL A 243 16.60 -11.96 10.52
CA VAL A 243 18.07 -11.92 10.63
C VAL A 243 18.68 -11.82 9.25
#